data_AF-A0AAV2M8U3-F1
#
_entry.id   AF-A0AAV2M8U3-F1
#
_cell.length_a   1.000
_cell.length_b   1.000
_cell.length_c   1.000
_cell.angle_alpha   90.00
_cell.angle_beta   90.00
_cell.angle_gamma   90.00
#
_symmetry.space_group_name_H-M   'P 1'
#
loop_
_entity.id
_entity.type
_entity.pdbx_description
1 polymer ?
#
loop_
_entity_poly.entity_id
_entity_poly.type
_entity_poly.pdbx_seq_one_letter_code
_entity_poly.pdbx_strand_id
1 'polypeptide(L)'
;MFQITHYKQYPPDVSKIYSYFECRRKKGSQFNEVVFFGLQYLLKKYLTGRVVTEEKIQEAKIFYQMHFKQNVFDEDGWRKILEKHDGRLPIRIKAVPEGRIIPRGNVLFTVENTDPSFFWLTNYIETMLVQMWYPITVATVSREFKKILAKHLRATSGSVEGLNQKLHDFGYRGVSSQESAALGGAAHLVNFCSTDTVAGLLMAQRYYSCPMAGFSNPAAEHSTIISWGRSREKDAFEQVLDQFSSGPVSVVSDSYDIFNACKHIWGDELKERVMERSQDSCLVIRPDSGDPAETLIEVIKILEDCFGCSKNSMGYKVLPSYLRIIQGDGIDLSSVNEILQKLSEEGWSAENVLFGCGSALLQKLNRDTLSCAFKCSYVETNGKGMDVYKQPVTDPSKESKRGRLSLRRNSGGLIETVESGAGKPEEVCLTYVIINQKPVVWLALPAIAVIGDQSSGKSSVLEALSGVALPRGNGIVTRCPLELKMKRTKAGQKWSGKIKYRDYSEDLGKPAEVDEKIRKAQEVLAGKGCGISHELISLAIASPDIPDLTLIDLPGIARVAVKGQPENIGEQIKTLIRTFIAKQETINLVGGSL
;
A
#
# COMPACT_ATOMS: atom_id res chain seq x y z
N MET A 1 6.64 29.37 3.26
CA MET A 1 6.71 30.84 3.43
C MET A 1 8.15 31.34 3.37
N PHE A 2 9.05 30.99 4.31
CA PHE A 2 10.45 31.45 4.25
C PHE A 2 11.19 31.02 2.96
N GLN A 3 10.86 29.86 2.41
CA GLN A 3 11.42 29.34 1.15
C GLN A 3 11.28 30.30 -0.05
N ILE A 4 10.30 31.21 -0.06
CA ILE A 4 10.09 32.17 -1.15
C ILE A 4 11.29 33.12 -1.30
N THR A 5 12.03 33.40 -0.22
CA THR A 5 13.16 34.34 -0.25
C THR A 5 14.51 33.64 -0.27
N HIS A 6 14.56 32.30 -0.20
CA HIS A 6 15.81 31.55 -0.07
C HIS A 6 16.72 31.64 -1.30
N TYR A 7 16.18 31.89 -2.50
CA TYR A 7 17.00 32.08 -3.72
C TYR A 7 18.02 33.23 -3.57
N LYS A 8 17.72 34.24 -2.73
CA LYS A 8 18.63 35.35 -2.39
C LYS A 8 19.59 35.06 -1.23
N GLN A 9 19.43 33.94 -0.52
CA GLN A 9 20.18 33.62 0.69
C GLN A 9 21.28 32.57 0.46
N TYR A 10 21.14 31.76 -0.59
CA TYR A 10 22.20 30.85 -0.98
C TYR A 10 23.46 31.63 -1.39
N PRO A 11 24.65 31.03 -1.24
CA PRO A 11 25.87 31.64 -1.73
C PRO A 11 25.75 32.04 -3.21
N PRO A 12 26.46 33.08 -3.66
CA PRO A 12 26.60 33.36 -5.09
C PRO A 12 27.10 32.13 -5.86
N ASP A 13 26.77 32.04 -7.15
CA ASP A 13 27.26 31.01 -8.08
C ASP A 13 26.96 29.55 -7.67
N VAL A 14 25.89 29.33 -6.91
CA VAL A 14 25.37 27.98 -6.63
C VAL A 14 24.71 27.42 -7.89
N SER A 15 25.15 26.22 -8.27
CA SER A 15 24.68 25.49 -9.45
C SER A 15 23.95 24.19 -9.08
N LYS A 16 24.18 23.66 -7.87
CA LYS A 16 23.48 22.47 -7.40
C LYS A 16 23.19 22.53 -5.91
N ILE A 17 22.00 22.09 -5.54
CA ILE A 17 21.61 21.79 -4.17
C ILE A 17 21.08 20.38 -4.15
N TYR A 18 21.61 19.59 -3.22
CA TYR A 18 21.22 18.22 -2.97
C TYR A 18 20.78 18.06 -1.52
N SER A 19 19.55 17.59 -1.38
CA SER A 19 18.88 17.42 -0.09
C SER A 19 18.34 16.00 0.06
N TYR A 20 18.06 15.60 1.29
CA TYR A 20 17.58 14.27 1.61
C TYR A 20 16.52 14.30 2.71
N PHE A 21 15.73 13.24 2.78
CA PHE A 21 14.76 12.99 3.84
C PHE A 21 15.12 11.72 4.63
N GLU A 22 14.98 11.79 5.95
CA GLU A 22 15.13 10.65 6.85
C GLU A 22 14.14 10.72 8.02
N CYS A 23 13.90 9.57 8.65
CA CYS A 23 13.35 9.51 10.00
C CYS A 23 14.51 9.32 10.97
N ARG A 24 14.95 10.39 11.65
CA ARG A 24 16.19 10.42 12.44
C ARG A 24 16.18 9.39 13.56
N ARG A 25 17.35 8.89 13.97
CA ARG A 25 17.46 8.11 15.21
C ARG A 25 17.22 9.02 16.42
N LYS A 26 16.47 8.52 17.40
CA LYS A 26 16.27 9.19 18.69
C LYS A 26 16.40 8.14 19.79
N LYS A 27 17.32 8.35 20.73
CA LYS A 27 17.52 7.45 21.87
C LYS A 27 16.21 7.35 22.69
N GLY A 28 15.84 6.14 23.10
CA GLY A 28 14.60 5.89 23.85
C GLY A 28 13.32 6.03 23.03
N SER A 29 13.39 6.09 21.70
CA SER A 29 12.18 6.11 20.88
C SER A 29 11.52 4.73 20.84
N GLN A 30 10.18 4.72 20.86
CA GLN A 30 9.36 3.52 20.72
C GLN A 30 9.57 2.80 19.37
N PHE A 31 9.93 3.54 18.31
CA PHE A 31 10.04 3.01 16.95
C PHE A 31 11.49 3.00 16.47
N ASN A 32 11.99 1.82 16.06
CA ASN A 32 13.35 1.61 15.54
C ASN A 32 13.43 1.59 14.00
N GLU A 33 12.34 1.29 13.34
CA GLU A 33 12.20 1.16 11.89
C GLU A 33 10.93 1.88 11.42
N VAL A 34 10.87 2.19 10.13
CA VAL A 34 9.74 2.89 9.50
C VAL A 34 9.30 2.17 8.24
N VAL A 35 8.01 2.26 7.92
CA VAL A 35 7.45 1.82 6.64
C VAL A 35 7.43 3.02 5.70
N PHE A 36 8.20 2.97 4.61
CA PHE A 36 8.22 4.04 3.62
C PHE A 36 7.02 3.91 2.67
N PHE A 37 6.06 4.83 2.74
CA PHE A 37 4.85 4.84 1.90
C PHE A 37 4.31 6.27 1.74
N GLY A 38 3.72 6.59 0.59
CA GLY A 38 3.00 7.84 0.34
C GLY A 38 3.64 8.79 -0.68
N LEU A 39 4.87 8.54 -1.14
CA LEU A 39 5.61 9.48 -2.00
C LEU A 39 4.96 9.56 -3.38
N GLN A 40 4.45 8.45 -3.91
CA GLN A 40 3.72 8.35 -5.16
C GLN A 40 2.52 9.27 -5.21
N TYR A 41 1.76 9.30 -4.13
CA TYR A 41 0.62 10.18 -4.02
C TYR A 41 1.05 11.65 -4.17
N LEU A 42 2.03 12.10 -3.36
CA LEU A 42 2.49 13.49 -3.40
C LEU A 42 3.08 13.86 -4.77
N LEU A 43 3.88 12.97 -5.35
CA LEU A 43 4.55 13.22 -6.62
C LEU A 43 3.57 13.24 -7.79
N LYS A 44 2.59 12.33 -7.85
CA LYS A 44 1.53 12.33 -8.88
C LYS A 44 0.59 13.53 -8.73
N LYS A 45 0.15 13.84 -7.51
CA LYS A 45 -0.83 14.90 -7.26
C LYS A 45 -0.26 16.31 -7.45
N TYR A 46 0.98 16.54 -7.01
CA TYR A 46 1.52 17.90 -6.90
C TYR A 46 2.71 18.20 -7.81
N LEU A 47 3.45 17.19 -8.27
CA LEU A 47 4.71 17.40 -9.00
C LEU A 47 4.72 16.83 -10.43
N THR A 48 3.66 16.19 -10.90
CA THR A 48 3.64 15.63 -12.26
C THR A 48 2.89 16.56 -13.22
N GLY A 49 3.39 16.69 -14.46
CA GLY A 49 2.75 17.53 -15.50
C GLY A 49 3.16 18.99 -15.44
N ARG A 50 2.42 19.88 -16.13
CA ARG A 50 2.72 21.32 -16.14
C ARG A 50 2.21 21.96 -14.86
N VAL A 51 3.09 22.16 -13.89
CA VAL A 51 2.71 22.68 -12.56
C VAL A 51 2.85 24.20 -12.44
N VAL A 52 3.67 24.81 -13.30
CA VAL A 52 3.85 26.27 -13.41
C VAL A 52 3.08 26.78 -14.64
N THR A 53 2.31 27.85 -14.45
CA THR A 53 1.58 28.56 -15.51
C THR A 53 1.71 30.07 -15.27
N GLU A 54 1.48 30.89 -16.30
CA GLU A 54 1.58 32.35 -16.16
C GLU A 54 0.57 32.87 -15.14
N GLU A 55 -0.63 32.30 -15.10
CA GLU A 55 -1.68 32.66 -14.14
C GLU A 55 -1.22 32.42 -12.70
N LYS A 56 -0.62 31.26 -12.43
CA LYS A 56 -0.07 30.94 -11.10
C LYS A 56 1.09 31.85 -10.70
N ILE A 57 1.93 32.26 -11.67
CA ILE A 57 3.04 33.18 -11.43
C ILE A 57 2.49 34.56 -11.02
N GLN A 58 1.52 35.09 -11.75
CA GLN A 58 0.92 36.39 -11.45
C GLN A 58 0.14 36.37 -10.13
N GLU A 59 -0.62 35.31 -9.87
CA GLU A 59 -1.31 35.13 -8.59
C GLU A 59 -0.31 35.11 -7.42
N ALA A 60 0.75 34.31 -7.52
CA ALA A 60 1.80 34.21 -6.50
C ALA A 60 2.52 35.55 -6.28
N LYS A 61 2.85 36.28 -7.36
CA LYS A 61 3.47 37.60 -7.29
C LYS A 61 2.61 38.57 -6.48
N ILE A 62 1.33 38.71 -6.84
CA ILE A 62 0.39 39.63 -6.17
C ILE A 62 0.24 39.22 -4.70
N PHE A 63 0.01 37.93 -4.45
CA PHE A 63 -0.16 37.40 -3.10
C PHE A 63 1.06 37.65 -2.22
N TYR A 64 2.27 37.34 -2.70
CA TYR A 64 3.48 37.52 -1.92
C TYR A 64 3.87 38.99 -1.77
N GLN A 65 3.59 39.84 -2.75
CA GLN A 65 3.77 41.29 -2.60
C GLN A 65 2.89 41.85 -1.48
N MET A 66 1.61 41.48 -1.45
CA MET A 66 0.70 41.88 -0.36
C MET A 66 1.17 41.33 0.99
N HIS A 67 1.58 40.07 1.01
CA HIS A 67 1.96 39.38 2.24
C HIS A 67 3.24 39.94 2.87
N PHE A 68 4.30 40.11 2.07
CA PHE A 68 5.58 40.63 2.55
C PHE A 68 5.66 42.15 2.60
N LYS A 69 4.68 42.85 1.99
CA LYS A 69 4.71 44.30 1.73
C LYS A 69 5.98 44.73 0.99
N GLN A 70 6.60 43.81 0.25
CA GLN A 70 7.87 43.97 -0.46
C GLN A 70 7.93 43.02 -1.67
N ASN A 71 8.65 43.41 -2.71
CA ASN A 71 8.84 42.60 -3.92
C ASN A 71 9.96 41.56 -3.71
N VAL A 72 9.61 40.43 -3.10
CA VAL A 72 10.56 39.36 -2.78
C VAL A 72 10.44 38.11 -3.66
N PHE A 73 9.29 37.92 -4.32
CA PHE A 73 9.03 36.75 -5.16
C PHE A 73 9.91 36.74 -6.43
N ASP A 74 10.50 35.58 -6.75
CA ASP A 74 11.37 35.38 -7.93
C ASP A 74 10.54 35.16 -9.21
N GLU A 75 9.83 36.20 -9.66
CA GLU A 75 8.99 36.13 -10.87
C GLU A 75 9.79 35.64 -12.09
N ASP A 76 10.98 36.19 -12.31
CA ASP A 76 11.83 35.85 -13.45
C ASP A 76 12.29 34.40 -13.40
N GLY A 77 12.70 33.90 -12.22
CA GLY A 77 13.05 32.50 -12.03
C GLY A 77 11.90 31.56 -12.34
N TRP A 78 10.68 31.86 -11.88
CA TRP A 78 9.49 31.06 -12.18
C TRP A 78 9.07 31.11 -13.65
N ARG A 79 9.11 32.29 -14.28
CA ARG A 79 8.82 32.44 -15.70
C ARG A 79 9.84 31.70 -16.57
N LYS A 80 11.12 31.70 -16.17
CA LYS A 80 12.17 30.92 -16.85
C LYS A 80 11.92 29.41 -16.78
N ILE A 81 11.30 28.89 -15.71
CA ILE A 81 10.84 27.48 -15.67
C ILE A 81 9.76 27.25 -16.73
N LEU A 82 8.80 28.18 -16.84
CA LEU A 82 7.72 28.11 -17.83
C LEU A 82 8.28 28.05 -19.26
N GLU A 83 9.22 28.93 -19.58
CA GLU A 83 9.83 29.05 -20.91
C GLU A 83 10.76 27.88 -21.25
N LYS A 84 11.67 27.52 -20.32
CA LYS A 84 12.74 26.54 -20.60
C LYS A 84 12.29 25.09 -20.45
N HIS A 85 11.34 24.83 -19.55
CA HIS A 85 10.91 23.48 -19.18
C HIS A 85 9.41 23.24 -19.38
N ASP A 86 8.71 24.13 -20.12
CA ASP A 86 7.26 24.07 -20.34
C ASP A 86 6.49 23.90 -19.01
N GLY A 87 6.89 24.73 -18.03
CA GLY A 87 6.33 24.76 -16.69
C GLY A 87 6.56 23.51 -15.85
N ARG A 88 7.49 22.64 -16.26
CA ARG A 88 7.89 21.46 -15.50
C ARG A 88 9.11 21.74 -14.63
N LEU A 89 9.07 21.29 -13.38
CA LEU A 89 10.15 21.49 -12.43
C LEU A 89 11.39 20.65 -12.79
N PRO A 90 12.57 21.26 -13.05
CA PRO A 90 13.81 20.55 -13.34
C PRO A 90 14.45 20.01 -12.05
N ILE A 91 13.81 18.97 -11.51
CA ILE A 91 14.22 18.27 -10.29
C ILE A 91 14.34 16.77 -10.55
N ARG A 92 15.15 16.12 -9.74
CA ARG A 92 15.33 14.67 -9.72
C ARG A 92 15.13 14.18 -8.30
N ILE A 93 14.32 13.13 -8.16
CA ILE A 93 14.05 12.48 -6.89
C ILE A 93 14.42 11.01 -6.98
N LYS A 94 15.28 10.55 -6.06
CA LYS A 94 15.54 9.12 -5.84
C LYS A 94 14.92 8.71 -4.52
N ALA A 95 14.31 7.54 -4.44
CA ALA A 95 13.73 7.04 -3.20
C ALA A 95 13.89 5.53 -3.05
N VAL A 96 13.79 5.08 -1.81
CA VAL A 96 13.55 3.68 -1.48
C VAL A 96 12.22 3.27 -2.10
N PRO A 97 12.08 2.02 -2.62
CA PRO A 97 10.77 1.52 -3.04
C PRO A 97 9.74 1.60 -1.91
N GLU A 98 8.53 2.05 -2.20
CA GLU A 98 7.46 2.10 -1.19
C GLU A 98 7.08 0.69 -0.70
N GLY A 99 6.55 0.62 0.52
CA GLY A 99 6.28 -0.61 1.27
C GLY A 99 7.51 -1.21 1.96
N ARG A 100 8.72 -0.68 1.72
CA ARG A 100 9.94 -1.16 2.39
C ARG A 100 9.98 -0.70 3.84
N ILE A 101 10.49 -1.60 4.68
CA ILE A 101 10.79 -1.34 6.09
C ILE A 101 12.25 -0.93 6.20
N ILE A 102 12.51 0.28 6.70
CA ILE A 102 13.85 0.87 6.76
C ILE A 102 14.19 1.26 8.21
N PRO A 103 15.37 0.86 8.74
CA PRO A 103 15.81 1.32 10.05
C PRO A 103 15.95 2.84 10.10
N ARG A 104 15.59 3.48 11.22
CA ARG A 104 15.73 4.93 11.40
C ARG A 104 17.18 5.39 11.29
N GLY A 105 17.34 6.65 10.89
CA GLY A 105 18.63 7.29 10.58
C GLY A 105 19.16 6.95 9.20
N ASN A 106 18.31 6.41 8.33
CA ASN A 106 18.64 6.13 6.94
C ASN A 106 17.92 7.08 5.98
N VAL A 107 18.59 7.39 4.87
CA VAL A 107 18.00 8.15 3.78
C VAL A 107 16.85 7.37 3.16
N LEU A 108 15.69 8.01 3.04
CA LEU A 108 14.49 7.45 2.41
C LEU A 108 14.31 7.98 0.99
N PHE A 109 14.56 9.27 0.79
CA PHE A 109 14.63 9.86 -0.54
C PHE A 109 15.57 11.07 -0.59
N THR A 110 15.99 11.42 -1.80
CA THR A 110 16.92 12.49 -2.10
C THR A 110 16.36 13.36 -3.22
N VAL A 111 16.64 14.65 -3.18
CA VAL A 111 16.18 15.64 -4.16
C VAL A 111 17.37 16.46 -4.63
N GLU A 112 17.53 16.63 -5.94
CA GLU A 112 18.48 17.57 -6.54
C GLU A 112 17.87 18.30 -7.73
N ASN A 113 18.29 19.54 -7.97
CA ASN A 113 17.98 20.26 -9.20
C ASN A 113 18.80 19.66 -10.35
N THR A 114 18.18 19.59 -11.53
CA THR A 114 18.81 19.06 -12.76
C THR A 114 19.30 20.15 -13.70
N ASP A 115 18.88 21.40 -13.46
CA ASP A 115 19.30 22.58 -14.20
C ASP A 115 19.88 23.61 -13.22
N PRO A 116 21.12 24.11 -13.47
CA PRO A 116 21.78 25.07 -12.58
C PRO A 116 21.04 26.37 -12.33
N SER A 117 20.19 26.82 -13.27
CA SER A 117 19.42 28.06 -13.10
C SER A 117 18.38 28.00 -11.98
N PHE A 118 18.07 26.80 -11.48
CA PHE A 118 16.97 26.57 -10.53
C PHE A 118 17.46 25.85 -9.27
N PHE A 119 18.66 26.17 -8.79
CA PHE A 119 19.25 25.58 -7.58
C PHE A 119 18.32 25.68 -6.35
N TRP A 120 17.61 26.81 -6.22
CA TRP A 120 16.71 27.10 -5.09
C TRP A 120 15.50 26.16 -5.04
N LEU A 121 15.16 25.50 -6.14
CA LEU A 121 13.98 24.65 -6.27
C LEU A 121 14.04 23.40 -5.40
N THR A 122 15.25 22.85 -5.16
CA THR A 122 15.44 21.64 -4.34
C THR A 122 14.81 21.76 -2.96
N ASN A 123 14.99 22.91 -2.29
CA ASN A 123 14.41 23.16 -0.98
C ASN A 123 13.10 23.96 -1.04
N TYR A 124 12.74 24.55 -2.18
CA TYR A 124 11.40 25.13 -2.35
C TYR A 124 10.30 24.08 -2.16
N ILE A 125 10.52 22.86 -2.65
CA ILE A 125 9.54 21.77 -2.53
C ILE A 125 9.62 21.02 -1.18
N GLU A 126 10.51 21.43 -0.27
CA GLU A 126 10.70 20.77 1.04
C GLU A 126 9.40 20.71 1.84
N THR A 127 8.65 21.82 1.93
CA THR A 127 7.45 21.85 2.78
C THR A 127 6.39 20.84 2.33
N MET A 128 6.21 20.70 1.02
CA MET A 128 5.29 19.70 0.46
C MET A 128 5.84 18.28 0.67
N LEU A 129 7.10 18.03 0.34
CA LEU A 129 7.70 16.69 0.49
C LEU A 129 7.80 16.24 1.95
N VAL A 130 7.98 17.15 2.91
CA VAL A 130 8.03 16.80 4.34
C VAL A 130 6.69 16.26 4.83
N GLN A 131 5.56 16.57 4.18
CA GLN A 131 4.26 15.96 4.50
C GLN A 131 4.27 14.42 4.41
N MET A 132 5.27 13.83 3.75
CA MET A 132 5.60 12.40 3.83
C MET A 132 5.68 11.85 5.25
N TRP A 133 5.95 12.69 6.26
CA TRP A 133 5.94 12.25 7.65
C TRP A 133 4.63 11.56 8.02
N TYR A 134 3.49 12.03 7.51
CA TYR A 134 2.18 11.54 7.88
C TYR A 134 1.93 10.08 7.44
N PRO A 135 1.95 9.74 6.13
CA PRO A 135 1.73 8.36 5.69
C PRO A 135 2.79 7.40 6.19
N ILE A 136 4.06 7.84 6.32
CA ILE A 136 5.13 7.01 6.93
C ILE A 136 4.78 6.68 8.38
N THR A 137 4.31 7.67 9.15
CA THR A 137 3.99 7.47 10.57
C THR A 137 2.77 6.56 10.73
N VAL A 138 1.70 6.79 9.98
CA VAL A 138 0.49 5.94 10.03
C VAL A 138 0.82 4.50 9.63
N ALA A 139 1.53 4.28 8.51
CA ALA A 139 1.91 2.93 8.07
C ALA A 139 2.83 2.23 9.08
N THR A 140 3.72 2.98 9.75
CA THR A 140 4.61 2.44 10.78
C THR A 140 3.83 2.06 12.05
N VAL A 141 2.97 2.94 12.55
CA VAL A 141 2.14 2.69 13.74
C VAL A 141 1.18 1.52 13.49
N SER A 142 0.51 1.51 12.34
CA SER A 142 -0.32 0.38 11.89
C SER A 142 0.48 -0.93 11.88
N ARG A 143 1.73 -0.92 11.38
CA ARG A 143 2.58 -2.11 11.42
C ARG A 143 2.95 -2.56 12.84
N GLU A 144 3.15 -1.63 13.77
CA GLU A 144 3.42 -2.00 15.17
C GLU A 144 2.20 -2.64 15.84
N PHE A 145 0.97 -2.18 15.56
CA PHE A 145 -0.23 -2.92 15.96
C PHE A 145 -0.22 -4.34 15.40
N LYS A 146 0.11 -4.49 14.11
CA LYS A 146 0.17 -5.81 13.45
C LYS A 146 1.17 -6.75 14.14
N LYS A 147 2.30 -6.24 14.62
CA LYS A 147 3.26 -7.05 15.39
C LYS A 147 2.72 -7.50 16.74
N ILE A 148 2.07 -6.58 17.49
CA ILE A 148 1.46 -6.89 18.78
C ILE A 148 0.38 -7.97 18.60
N LEU A 149 -0.52 -7.76 17.64
CA LEU A 149 -1.58 -8.71 17.30
C LEU A 149 -1.02 -10.07 16.87
N ALA A 150 -0.02 -10.08 15.99
CA ALA A 150 0.62 -11.32 15.54
C ALA A 150 1.29 -12.10 16.69
N LYS A 151 1.93 -11.39 17.63
CA LYS A 151 2.55 -12.00 18.82
C LYS A 151 1.49 -12.73 19.66
N HIS A 152 0.40 -12.03 20.00
CA HIS A 152 -0.66 -12.57 20.86
C HIS A 152 -1.48 -13.65 20.18
N LEU A 153 -1.79 -13.52 18.88
CA LEU A 153 -2.42 -14.59 18.10
C LEU A 153 -1.57 -15.86 18.08
N ARG A 154 -0.27 -15.76 17.75
CA ARG A 154 0.61 -16.95 17.76
C ARG A 154 0.68 -17.59 19.14
N ALA A 155 0.78 -16.79 20.19
CA ALA A 155 0.88 -17.29 21.55
C ALA A 155 -0.39 -18.03 21.98
N THR A 156 -1.56 -17.55 21.57
CA THR A 156 -2.84 -18.04 22.08
C THR A 156 -3.58 -18.98 21.13
N SER A 157 -3.23 -19.04 19.84
CA SER A 157 -3.84 -19.92 18.84
C SER A 157 -2.86 -20.78 18.03
N GLY A 158 -1.56 -20.49 18.10
CA GLY A 158 -0.56 -21.15 17.26
C GLY A 158 -0.57 -20.69 15.80
N SER A 159 -1.43 -19.74 15.43
CA SER A 159 -1.63 -19.25 14.06
C SER A 159 -1.59 -17.71 13.98
N VAL A 160 -1.50 -17.18 12.76
CA VAL A 160 -1.73 -15.75 12.44
C VAL A 160 -2.86 -15.58 11.42
N GLU A 161 -3.69 -16.61 11.26
CA GLU A 161 -4.87 -16.55 10.42
C GLU A 161 -5.80 -15.41 10.86
N GLY A 162 -6.40 -14.72 9.89
CA GLY A 162 -7.24 -13.55 10.15
C GLY A 162 -6.50 -12.27 10.59
N LEU A 163 -5.17 -12.30 10.81
CA LEU A 163 -4.41 -11.13 11.29
C LEU A 163 -4.64 -9.86 10.45
N ASN A 164 -4.80 -9.99 9.13
CA ASN A 164 -4.99 -8.85 8.24
C ASN A 164 -6.32 -8.10 8.47
N GLN A 165 -7.26 -8.67 9.23
CA GLN A 165 -8.57 -8.07 9.54
C GLN A 165 -8.70 -7.69 11.03
N LYS A 166 -7.66 -7.93 11.84
CA LYS A 166 -7.74 -7.79 13.31
C LYS A 166 -7.70 -6.35 13.83
N LEU A 167 -7.34 -5.39 12.97
CA LEU A 167 -7.40 -3.96 13.27
C LEU A 167 -8.17 -3.24 12.17
N HIS A 168 -9.37 -2.79 12.48
CA HIS A 168 -10.25 -2.03 11.59
C HIS A 168 -10.02 -0.54 11.77
N ASP A 169 -9.86 0.17 10.66
CA ASP A 169 -9.73 1.63 10.66
C ASP A 169 -11.10 2.31 10.81
N PHE A 170 -11.34 2.93 11.97
CA PHE A 170 -12.50 3.78 12.29
C PHE A 170 -12.17 5.28 12.27
N GLY A 171 -11.02 5.65 11.68
CA GLY A 171 -10.44 6.98 11.83
C GLY A 171 -11.07 8.08 10.96
N TYR A 172 -11.94 7.75 10.01
CA TYR A 172 -12.43 8.70 9.01
C TYR A 172 -12.99 10.00 9.61
N ARG A 173 -13.86 9.90 10.63
CA ARG A 173 -14.44 11.08 11.28
C ARG A 173 -13.48 11.81 12.24
N GLY A 174 -12.38 11.15 12.63
CA GLY A 174 -11.42 11.65 13.61
C GLY A 174 -10.23 12.40 13.01
N VAL A 175 -10.09 12.45 11.69
CA VAL A 175 -8.98 13.14 11.03
C VAL A 175 -9.25 14.62 10.73
N SER A 176 -8.19 15.38 10.48
CA SER A 176 -8.25 16.82 10.23
C SER A 176 -8.80 17.23 8.86
N SER A 177 -8.85 16.35 7.86
CA SER A 177 -9.33 16.67 6.52
C SER A 177 -9.62 15.42 5.68
N GLN A 178 -10.32 15.60 4.57
CA GLN A 178 -10.55 14.55 3.56
C GLN A 178 -9.25 14.00 2.96
N GLU A 179 -8.25 14.87 2.77
CA GLU A 179 -6.94 14.45 2.28
C GLU A 179 -6.17 13.64 3.34
N SER A 180 -6.28 14.02 4.62
CA SER A 180 -5.74 13.25 5.74
C SER A 180 -6.41 11.87 5.81
N ALA A 181 -7.74 11.79 5.66
CA ALA A 181 -8.47 10.53 5.63
C ALA A 181 -7.98 9.62 4.49
N ALA A 182 -7.85 10.19 3.29
CA ALA A 182 -7.37 9.47 2.12
C ALA A 182 -5.94 8.94 2.31
N LEU A 183 -5.03 9.80 2.76
CA LEU A 183 -3.61 9.46 2.91
C LEU A 183 -3.37 8.50 4.07
N GLY A 184 -4.03 8.74 5.20
CA GLY A 184 -3.93 7.91 6.41
C GLY A 184 -4.59 6.55 6.23
N GLY A 185 -5.81 6.52 5.69
CA GLY A 185 -6.53 5.25 5.43
C GLY A 185 -5.74 4.33 4.50
N ALA A 186 -5.21 4.84 3.38
CA ALA A 186 -4.37 4.02 2.50
C ALA A 186 -3.06 3.58 3.14
N ALA A 187 -2.47 4.40 4.03
CA ALA A 187 -1.27 4.03 4.77
C ALA A 187 -1.53 2.90 5.77
N HIS A 188 -2.70 2.88 6.41
CA HIS A 188 -3.13 1.76 7.23
C HIS A 188 -3.31 0.47 6.39
N LEU A 189 -3.88 0.59 5.18
CA LEU A 189 -4.11 -0.52 4.25
C LEU A 189 -2.84 -1.19 3.72
N VAL A 190 -1.66 -0.63 3.97
CA VAL A 190 -0.37 -1.33 3.74
C VAL A 190 -0.24 -2.57 4.64
N ASN A 191 -0.85 -2.55 5.82
CA ASN A 191 -0.71 -3.62 6.82
C ASN A 191 -1.99 -4.43 7.03
N PHE A 192 -3.18 -3.84 6.89
CA PHE A 192 -4.46 -4.52 7.10
C PHE A 192 -5.38 -4.33 5.90
N CYS A 193 -6.46 -5.09 5.82
CA CYS A 193 -7.47 -4.99 4.76
C CYS A 193 -8.86 -4.66 5.31
N SER A 194 -8.95 -4.01 6.48
CA SER A 194 -10.18 -3.70 7.20
C SER A 194 -10.30 -2.19 7.47
N THR A 195 -11.28 -1.51 6.87
CA THR A 195 -11.43 -0.05 6.98
C THR A 195 -12.85 0.44 6.71
N ASP A 196 -13.30 1.45 7.46
CA ASP A 196 -14.47 2.28 7.13
C ASP A 196 -14.07 3.63 6.51
N THR A 197 -12.77 3.91 6.42
CA THR A 197 -12.24 5.12 5.79
C THR A 197 -12.19 4.97 4.27
N VAL A 198 -13.35 5.07 3.62
CA VAL A 198 -13.53 4.89 2.16
C VAL A 198 -12.57 5.76 1.34
N ALA A 199 -12.22 6.95 1.82
CA ALA A 199 -11.24 7.82 1.16
C ALA A 199 -9.89 7.12 0.92
N GLY A 200 -9.46 6.23 1.81
CA GLY A 200 -8.23 5.45 1.68
C GLY A 200 -8.28 4.46 0.51
N LEU A 201 -9.43 3.81 0.30
CA LEU A 201 -9.65 2.90 -0.83
C LEU A 201 -9.56 3.63 -2.16
N LEU A 202 -10.23 4.79 -2.27
CA LEU A 202 -10.19 5.62 -3.48
C LEU A 202 -8.78 6.14 -3.78
N MET A 203 -8.01 6.45 -2.75
CA MET A 203 -6.62 6.86 -2.90
C MET A 203 -5.74 5.72 -3.42
N ALA A 204 -5.87 4.52 -2.85
CA ALA A 204 -5.15 3.33 -3.30
C ALA A 204 -5.50 2.98 -4.75
N GLN A 205 -6.78 3.05 -5.11
CA GLN A 205 -7.25 2.83 -6.49
C GLN A 205 -6.64 3.85 -7.45
N ARG A 206 -6.73 5.14 -7.13
CA ARG A 206 -6.33 6.23 -8.04
C ARG A 206 -4.81 6.36 -8.19
N TYR A 207 -4.07 6.23 -7.10
CA TYR A 207 -2.64 6.55 -7.09
C TYR A 207 -1.75 5.32 -7.15
N TYR A 208 -2.22 4.15 -6.71
CA TYR A 208 -1.46 2.91 -6.63
C TYR A 208 -2.00 1.77 -7.51
N SER A 209 -3.05 2.02 -8.31
CA SER A 209 -3.67 1.01 -9.19
C SER A 209 -4.12 -0.25 -8.45
N CYS A 210 -4.58 -0.10 -7.20
CA CYS A 210 -5.14 -1.19 -6.40
C CYS A 210 -6.67 -1.10 -6.42
N PRO A 211 -7.39 -1.93 -7.21
CA PRO A 211 -8.84 -1.76 -7.39
C PRO A 211 -9.65 -1.82 -6.10
N MET A 212 -9.22 -2.67 -5.16
CA MET A 212 -9.80 -2.77 -3.83
C MET A 212 -8.73 -3.19 -2.82
N ALA A 213 -8.36 -2.28 -1.93
CA ALA A 213 -7.28 -2.49 -0.96
C ALA A 213 -7.77 -3.00 0.41
N GLY A 214 -9.07 -2.88 0.69
CA GLY A 214 -9.66 -3.26 1.96
C GLY A 214 -11.17 -3.42 1.87
N PHE A 215 -11.73 -3.93 2.95
CA PHE A 215 -13.12 -4.38 3.06
C PHE A 215 -13.72 -3.88 4.36
N SER A 216 -15.05 -3.91 4.43
CA SER A 216 -15.81 -3.72 5.65
C SER A 216 -17.02 -4.64 5.67
N ASN A 217 -17.63 -4.76 6.85
CA ASN A 217 -18.86 -5.51 7.07
C ASN A 217 -19.98 -4.56 7.47
N PRO A 218 -21.26 -4.90 7.22
CA PRO A 218 -22.38 -4.19 7.81
C PRO A 218 -22.20 -4.02 9.32
N ALA A 219 -22.43 -2.80 9.81
CA ALA A 219 -22.28 -2.47 11.22
C ALA A 219 -23.38 -1.48 11.65
N ALA A 220 -23.94 -1.70 12.83
CA ALA A 220 -24.81 -0.73 13.50
C ALA A 220 -23.99 0.37 14.18
N GLU A 221 -24.53 1.58 14.22
CA GLU A 221 -24.11 2.65 15.13
C GLU A 221 -25.25 3.01 16.08
N HIS A 222 -24.97 3.75 17.16
CA HIS A 222 -25.95 4.02 18.22
C HIS A 222 -27.27 4.59 17.67
N SER A 223 -27.24 5.48 16.67
CA SER A 223 -28.45 6.07 16.07
C SER A 223 -29.43 5.01 15.53
N THR A 224 -28.91 3.94 14.91
CA THR A 224 -29.70 2.85 14.34
C THR A 224 -30.35 1.96 15.40
N ILE A 225 -29.81 1.95 16.62
CA ILE A 225 -30.36 1.21 17.76
C ILE A 225 -31.33 2.11 18.56
N ILE A 226 -30.88 3.29 18.99
CA ILE A 226 -31.65 4.16 19.88
C ILE A 226 -32.91 4.74 19.23
N SER A 227 -32.98 4.79 17.89
CA SER A 227 -34.17 5.23 17.16
C SER A 227 -35.38 4.32 17.35
N TRP A 228 -35.17 3.07 17.78
CA TRP A 228 -36.24 2.16 18.18
C TRP A 228 -36.77 2.46 19.59
N GLY A 229 -36.02 3.21 20.39
CA GLY A 229 -36.31 3.47 21.80
C GLY A 229 -35.90 2.32 22.70
N ARG A 230 -35.61 2.63 23.97
CA ARG A 230 -35.00 1.69 24.92
C ARG A 230 -35.76 0.39 25.12
N SER A 231 -37.10 0.42 25.11
CA SER A 231 -37.93 -0.77 25.29
C SER A 231 -37.93 -1.72 24.08
N ARG A 232 -37.32 -1.33 22.96
CA ARG A 232 -37.27 -2.08 21.71
C ARG A 232 -35.83 -2.29 21.21
N GLU A 233 -34.86 -2.29 22.11
CA GLU A 233 -33.46 -2.59 21.77
C GLU A 233 -33.34 -4.01 21.17
N LYS A 234 -34.05 -4.99 21.73
CA LYS A 234 -34.17 -6.35 21.18
C LYS A 234 -34.68 -6.35 19.75
N ASP A 235 -35.75 -5.60 19.46
CA ASP A 235 -36.33 -5.53 18.12
C ASP A 235 -35.34 -4.91 17.12
N ALA A 236 -34.57 -3.90 17.54
CA ALA A 236 -33.52 -3.31 16.73
C ALA A 236 -32.41 -4.33 16.39
N PHE A 237 -31.99 -5.12 17.37
CA PHE A 237 -30.98 -6.18 17.20
C PHE A 237 -31.48 -7.30 16.27
N GLU A 238 -32.71 -7.75 16.46
CA GLU A 238 -33.34 -8.77 15.62
C GLU A 238 -33.46 -8.28 14.16
N GLN A 239 -33.91 -7.03 13.97
CA GLN A 239 -33.99 -6.42 12.65
C GLN A 239 -32.63 -6.39 11.94
N VAL A 240 -31.55 -6.09 12.67
CA VAL A 240 -30.19 -6.12 12.10
C VAL A 240 -29.81 -7.54 11.68
N LEU A 241 -30.12 -8.56 12.48
CA LEU A 241 -29.87 -9.96 12.11
C LEU A 241 -30.69 -10.39 10.88
N ASP A 242 -31.94 -9.93 10.75
CA ASP A 242 -32.80 -10.23 9.60
C ASP A 242 -32.27 -9.60 8.31
N GLN A 243 -31.88 -8.32 8.35
CA GLN A 243 -31.38 -7.61 7.17
C GLN A 243 -30.00 -8.13 6.73
N PHE A 244 -29.17 -8.57 7.68
CA PHE A 244 -27.82 -9.08 7.44
C PHE A 244 -27.72 -10.56 7.84
N SER A 245 -28.60 -11.36 7.25
CA SER A 245 -28.66 -12.82 7.46
C SER A 245 -27.49 -13.59 6.83
N SER A 246 -26.79 -12.96 5.87
CA SER A 246 -25.56 -13.47 5.27
C SER A 246 -24.39 -12.51 5.51
N GLY A 247 -23.19 -13.06 5.64
CA GLY A 247 -21.99 -12.28 5.97
C GLY A 247 -21.92 -11.86 7.46
N PRO A 248 -20.73 -11.44 7.95
CA PRO A 248 -20.60 -10.97 9.31
C PRO A 248 -21.34 -9.64 9.52
N VAL A 249 -21.84 -9.41 10.73
CA VAL A 249 -22.48 -8.15 11.11
C VAL A 249 -22.01 -7.69 12.49
N SER A 250 -21.62 -6.42 12.59
CA SER A 250 -21.23 -5.82 13.88
C SER A 250 -22.40 -5.07 14.50
N VAL A 251 -22.69 -5.29 15.78
CA VAL A 251 -23.78 -4.59 16.48
C VAL A 251 -23.28 -3.92 17.75
N VAL A 252 -23.35 -2.59 17.77
CA VAL A 252 -23.06 -1.82 18.99
C VAL A 252 -24.11 -2.14 20.06
N SER A 253 -23.63 -2.64 21.19
CA SER A 253 -24.50 -3.26 22.20
C SER A 253 -24.47 -2.54 23.55
N ASP A 254 -23.89 -1.34 23.62
CA ASP A 254 -23.79 -0.52 24.83
C ASP A 254 -24.66 0.75 24.78
N SER A 255 -25.68 0.76 23.94
CA SER A 255 -26.60 1.92 23.82
C SER A 255 -27.27 2.27 25.15
N TYR A 256 -27.51 1.27 26.00
CA TYR A 256 -28.06 1.46 27.34
C TYR A 256 -27.28 0.71 28.42
N ASP A 257 -27.03 -0.59 28.22
CA ASP A 257 -26.31 -1.45 29.16
C ASP A 257 -25.73 -2.67 28.42
N ILE A 258 -24.41 -2.70 28.25
CA ILE A 258 -23.70 -3.76 27.52
C ILE A 258 -23.85 -5.14 28.16
N PHE A 259 -23.92 -5.21 29.48
CA PHE A 259 -24.00 -6.47 30.21
C PHE A 259 -25.40 -7.05 30.11
N ASN A 260 -26.44 -6.20 30.24
CA ASN A 260 -27.81 -6.60 29.97
C ASN A 260 -28.01 -7.04 28.52
N ALA A 261 -27.49 -6.28 27.55
CA ALA A 261 -27.57 -6.63 26.14
C ALA A 261 -26.91 -7.99 25.84
N CYS A 262 -25.73 -8.26 26.39
CA CYS A 262 -25.05 -9.55 26.19
C CYS A 262 -25.78 -10.70 26.90
N LYS A 263 -26.24 -10.49 28.13
CA LYS A 263 -26.82 -11.56 28.96
C LYS A 263 -28.26 -11.91 28.62
N HIS A 264 -29.10 -10.89 28.47
CA HIS A 264 -30.56 -11.05 28.39
C HIS A 264 -31.09 -10.87 26.97
N ILE A 265 -30.46 -10.04 26.14
CA ILE A 265 -30.91 -9.89 24.76
C ILE A 265 -30.21 -10.94 23.88
N TRP A 266 -28.90 -10.85 23.72
CA TRP A 266 -28.15 -11.81 22.90
C TRP A 266 -28.14 -13.21 23.52
N GLY A 267 -27.88 -13.30 24.82
CA GLY A 267 -27.70 -14.56 25.54
C GLY A 267 -28.99 -15.27 25.97
N ASP A 268 -30.16 -14.69 25.73
CA ASP A 268 -31.46 -15.27 26.08
C ASP A 268 -32.50 -15.01 24.97
N GLU A 269 -33.05 -13.80 24.85
CA GLU A 269 -34.15 -13.50 23.91
C GLU A 269 -33.83 -13.76 22.43
N LEU A 270 -32.57 -13.55 22.00
CA LEU A 270 -32.08 -13.75 20.64
C LEU A 270 -31.05 -14.88 20.52
N LYS A 271 -30.92 -15.73 21.55
CA LYS A 271 -29.88 -16.76 21.60
C LYS A 271 -29.94 -17.72 20.43
N GLU A 272 -31.14 -18.23 20.12
CA GLU A 272 -31.33 -19.17 19.00
C GLU A 272 -30.96 -18.52 17.67
N ARG A 273 -31.38 -17.27 17.44
CA ARG A 273 -31.05 -16.46 16.27
C ARG A 273 -29.54 -16.24 16.09
N VAL A 274 -28.78 -16.11 17.19
CA VAL A 274 -27.31 -16.02 17.14
C VAL A 274 -26.69 -17.38 16.80
N MET A 275 -27.22 -18.46 17.37
CA MET A 275 -26.73 -19.84 17.15
C MET A 275 -27.02 -20.37 15.74
N GLU A 276 -28.02 -19.83 15.04
CA GLU A 276 -28.29 -20.12 13.63
C GLU A 276 -27.21 -19.59 12.68
N ARG A 277 -26.37 -18.66 13.14
CA ARG A 277 -25.29 -18.07 12.34
C ARG A 277 -24.10 -19.03 12.24
N SER A 278 -23.15 -18.69 11.36
CA SER A 278 -21.97 -19.51 11.08
C SER A 278 -20.69 -18.67 11.16
N GLN A 279 -19.54 -19.29 10.91
CA GLN A 279 -18.27 -18.56 10.82
C GLN A 279 -18.30 -17.48 9.74
N ASP A 280 -18.91 -17.76 8.60
CA ASP A 280 -19.02 -16.82 7.46
C ASP A 280 -20.09 -15.75 7.67
N SER A 281 -20.96 -15.94 8.68
CA SER A 281 -22.00 -14.99 9.05
C SER A 281 -21.90 -14.53 10.49
N CYS A 282 -20.73 -14.53 11.13
CA CYS A 282 -20.67 -14.30 12.57
C CYS A 282 -21.30 -12.95 13.03
N LEU A 283 -21.97 -12.99 14.18
CA LEU A 283 -22.31 -11.78 14.94
C LEU A 283 -21.05 -11.26 15.63
N VAL A 284 -20.77 -9.98 15.48
CA VAL A 284 -19.68 -9.29 16.15
C VAL A 284 -20.27 -8.27 17.13
N ILE A 285 -20.26 -8.60 18.43
CA ILE A 285 -20.75 -7.70 19.48
C ILE A 285 -19.73 -6.57 19.67
N ARG A 286 -20.20 -5.32 19.73
CA ARG A 286 -19.34 -4.14 19.90
C ARG A 286 -19.67 -3.38 21.19
N PRO A 287 -18.85 -3.50 22.24
CA PRO A 287 -18.75 -2.48 23.29
C PRO A 287 -18.05 -1.21 22.75
N ASP A 288 -18.50 -0.03 23.20
CA ASP A 288 -17.99 1.27 22.74
C ASP A 288 -17.84 2.30 23.89
N SER A 289 -17.84 1.84 25.15
CA SER A 289 -17.68 2.66 26.35
C SER A 289 -17.19 1.82 27.53
N GLY A 290 -16.75 2.48 28.61
CA GLY A 290 -16.19 1.84 29.80
C GLY A 290 -14.66 1.68 29.74
N ASP A 291 -14.07 1.00 30.73
CA ASP A 291 -12.66 0.60 30.64
C ASP A 291 -12.53 -0.50 29.56
N PRO A 292 -11.71 -0.32 28.51
CA PRO A 292 -11.68 -1.24 27.37
C PRO A 292 -11.31 -2.68 27.75
N ALA A 293 -10.50 -2.87 28.79
CA ALA A 293 -10.03 -4.20 29.16
C ALA A 293 -11.00 -4.87 30.14
N GLU A 294 -11.44 -4.15 31.19
CA GLU A 294 -12.41 -4.71 32.15
C GLU A 294 -13.75 -5.03 31.48
N THR A 295 -14.26 -4.11 30.66
CA THR A 295 -15.53 -4.31 29.94
C THR A 295 -15.46 -5.54 29.04
N LEU A 296 -14.34 -5.73 28.33
CA LEU A 296 -14.17 -6.86 27.44
C LEU A 296 -14.08 -8.20 28.19
N ILE A 297 -13.40 -8.23 29.34
CA ILE A 297 -13.31 -9.42 30.19
C ILE A 297 -14.68 -9.80 30.74
N GLU A 298 -15.48 -8.84 31.18
CA GLU A 298 -16.81 -9.10 31.69
C GLU A 298 -17.76 -9.56 30.57
N VAL A 299 -17.73 -8.90 29.41
CA VAL A 299 -18.51 -9.31 28.24
C VAL A 299 -18.17 -10.73 27.81
N ILE A 300 -16.88 -11.07 27.66
CA ILE A 300 -16.51 -12.42 27.18
C ILE A 300 -16.90 -13.53 28.19
N LYS A 301 -16.90 -13.23 29.50
CA LYS A 301 -17.39 -14.15 30.54
C LYS A 301 -18.91 -14.35 30.44
N ILE A 302 -19.68 -13.28 30.26
CA ILE A 302 -21.14 -13.38 30.03
C ILE A 302 -21.43 -14.22 28.79
N LEU A 303 -20.70 -14.00 27.69
CA LEU A 303 -20.88 -14.77 26.47
C LEU A 303 -20.48 -16.24 26.63
N GLU A 304 -19.48 -16.54 27.45
CA GLU A 304 -19.15 -17.92 27.85
C GLU A 304 -20.32 -18.60 28.55
N ASP A 305 -20.91 -17.93 29.55
CA ASP A 305 -22.02 -18.49 30.32
C ASP A 305 -23.26 -18.72 29.44
N CYS A 306 -23.50 -17.82 28.48
CA CYS A 306 -24.65 -17.89 27.58
C CYS A 306 -24.46 -18.89 26.43
N PHE A 307 -23.29 -18.94 25.79
CA PHE A 307 -23.07 -19.68 24.54
C PHE A 307 -22.06 -20.84 24.66
N GLY A 308 -21.39 -20.96 25.79
CA GLY A 308 -20.28 -21.88 25.98
C GLY A 308 -19.00 -21.42 25.27
N CYS A 309 -17.95 -22.22 25.41
CA CYS A 309 -16.71 -22.06 24.68
C CYS A 309 -16.07 -23.41 24.37
N SER A 310 -15.10 -23.40 23.46
CA SER A 310 -14.18 -24.52 23.23
C SER A 310 -12.77 -24.13 23.63
N LYS A 311 -11.87 -25.11 23.81
CA LYS A 311 -10.44 -24.84 23.92
C LYS A 311 -9.77 -25.16 22.59
N ASN A 312 -8.94 -24.25 22.10
CA ASN A 312 -8.12 -24.51 20.92
C ASN A 312 -6.91 -25.40 21.24
N SER A 313 -6.10 -25.71 20.23
CA SER A 313 -4.91 -26.56 20.38
C SER A 313 -3.84 -26.00 21.33
N MET A 314 -3.90 -24.71 21.66
CA MET A 314 -3.00 -24.06 22.62
C MET A 314 -3.57 -24.04 24.04
N GLY A 315 -4.77 -24.59 24.25
CA GLY A 315 -5.44 -24.64 25.55
C GLY A 315 -6.22 -23.39 25.94
N TYR A 316 -6.32 -22.40 25.04
CA TYR A 316 -7.04 -21.15 25.28
C TYR A 316 -8.51 -21.26 24.86
N LYS A 317 -9.39 -20.56 25.58
CA LYS A 317 -10.82 -20.51 25.32
C LYS A 317 -11.15 -19.71 24.06
N VAL A 318 -12.03 -20.24 23.24
CA VAL A 318 -12.53 -19.66 21.99
C VAL A 318 -14.06 -19.75 21.97
N LEU A 319 -14.71 -18.61 21.77
CA LEU A 319 -16.15 -18.51 21.58
C LEU A 319 -16.57 -19.29 20.31
N PRO A 320 -17.82 -19.78 20.24
CA PRO A 320 -18.36 -20.42 19.05
C PRO A 320 -18.11 -19.59 17.78
N SER A 321 -17.87 -20.23 16.64
CA SER A 321 -17.40 -19.56 15.42
C SER A 321 -18.35 -18.48 14.88
N TYR A 322 -19.63 -18.55 15.25
CA TYR A 322 -20.67 -17.59 14.89
C TYR A 322 -20.70 -16.33 15.77
N LEU A 323 -19.81 -16.19 16.76
CA LEU A 323 -19.83 -15.08 17.72
C LEU A 323 -18.41 -14.54 18.00
N ARG A 324 -18.22 -13.24 17.81
CA ARG A 324 -16.96 -12.53 18.12
C ARG A 324 -17.24 -11.18 18.78
N ILE A 325 -16.18 -10.52 19.26
CA ILE A 325 -16.27 -9.18 19.85
C ILE A 325 -15.35 -8.23 19.06
N ILE A 326 -15.78 -6.99 18.85
CA ILE A 326 -14.90 -5.91 18.38
C ILE A 326 -14.87 -4.79 19.41
N GLN A 327 -13.70 -4.49 19.97
CA GLN A 327 -13.51 -3.35 20.86
C GLN A 327 -13.12 -2.12 20.02
N GLY A 328 -13.98 -1.09 20.00
CA GLY A 328 -13.77 0.13 19.20
C GLY A 328 -13.32 1.36 19.99
N ASP A 329 -13.63 1.40 21.29
CA ASP A 329 -13.34 2.55 22.14
C ASP A 329 -11.97 2.43 22.85
N GLY A 330 -11.30 3.57 23.02
CA GLY A 330 -10.03 3.65 23.77
C GLY A 330 -8.83 2.90 23.16
N ILE A 331 -8.88 2.54 21.87
CA ILE A 331 -7.85 1.70 21.23
C ILE A 331 -6.62 2.51 20.80
N ASP A 332 -5.46 2.16 21.34
CA ASP A 332 -4.12 2.56 20.93
C ASP A 332 -3.11 1.39 21.08
N LEU A 333 -1.81 1.62 20.77
CA LEU A 333 -0.79 0.56 20.85
C LEU A 333 -0.64 -0.02 22.26
N SER A 334 -0.80 0.81 23.30
CA SER A 334 -0.69 0.38 24.69
C SER A 334 -1.90 -0.43 25.09
N SER A 335 -3.11 0.10 24.83
CA SER A 335 -4.35 -0.56 25.26
C SER A 335 -4.57 -1.89 24.54
N VAL A 336 -4.24 -2.03 23.25
CA VAL A 336 -4.32 -3.35 22.56
C VAL A 336 -3.42 -4.39 23.22
N ASN A 337 -2.19 -4.01 23.60
CA ASN A 337 -1.30 -4.96 24.25
C ASN A 337 -1.79 -5.34 25.65
N GLU A 338 -2.29 -4.37 26.42
CA GLU A 338 -2.86 -4.59 27.75
C GLU A 338 -4.09 -5.50 27.71
N ILE A 339 -5.05 -5.21 26.82
CA ILE A 339 -6.27 -6.00 26.62
C ILE A 339 -5.93 -7.45 26.28
N LEU A 340 -5.04 -7.66 25.31
CA LEU A 340 -4.65 -9.02 24.89
C LEU A 340 -3.87 -9.77 25.96
N GLN A 341 -3.08 -9.06 26.76
CA GLN A 341 -2.39 -9.65 27.90
C GLN A 341 -3.38 -10.11 28.97
N LYS A 342 -4.32 -9.25 29.40
CA LYS A 342 -5.36 -9.61 30.36
C LYS A 342 -6.23 -10.77 29.88
N LEU A 343 -6.63 -10.77 28.60
CA LEU A 343 -7.34 -11.91 27.99
C LEU A 343 -6.55 -13.20 28.12
N SER A 344 -5.25 -13.18 27.80
CA SER A 344 -4.41 -14.36 27.88
C SER A 344 -4.22 -14.85 29.32
N GLU A 345 -4.13 -13.94 30.30
CA GLU A 345 -4.03 -14.26 31.73
C GLU A 345 -5.32 -14.93 32.26
N GLU A 346 -6.47 -14.54 31.72
CA GLU A 346 -7.79 -15.14 31.99
C GLU A 346 -8.07 -16.40 31.13
N GLY A 347 -7.09 -16.86 30.35
CA GLY A 347 -7.18 -18.08 29.54
C GLY A 347 -7.97 -17.94 28.24
N TRP A 348 -8.16 -16.72 27.73
CA TRP A 348 -8.85 -16.43 26.48
C TRP A 348 -7.92 -16.25 25.30
N SER A 349 -8.33 -16.78 24.13
CA SER A 349 -7.60 -16.61 22.89
C SER A 349 -7.81 -15.22 22.28
N ALA A 350 -6.77 -14.68 21.64
CA ALA A 350 -6.85 -13.46 20.82
C ALA A 350 -7.74 -13.66 19.57
N GLU A 351 -8.12 -14.90 19.24
CA GLU A 351 -9.06 -15.22 18.16
C GLU A 351 -10.43 -14.58 18.36
N ASN A 352 -10.85 -14.40 19.62
CA ASN A 352 -12.19 -13.93 19.98
C ASN A 352 -12.44 -12.46 19.66
N VAL A 353 -11.37 -11.66 19.53
CA VAL A 353 -11.46 -10.20 19.57
C VAL A 353 -10.87 -9.57 18.31
N LEU A 354 -11.59 -8.59 17.76
CA LEU A 354 -11.09 -7.64 16.77
C LEU A 354 -10.98 -6.26 17.43
N PHE A 355 -10.22 -5.36 16.82
CA PHE A 355 -10.07 -4.00 17.33
C PHE A 355 -10.48 -2.99 16.26
N GLY A 356 -11.27 -1.99 16.64
CA GLY A 356 -11.49 -0.79 15.84
C GLY A 356 -10.65 0.35 16.41
N CYS A 357 -9.91 1.07 15.56
CA CYS A 357 -9.08 2.18 16.01
C CYS A 357 -9.32 3.44 15.16
N GLY A 358 -9.68 4.53 15.83
CA GLY A 358 -9.94 5.82 15.19
C GLY A 358 -8.75 6.78 15.28
N SER A 359 -8.88 7.79 16.13
CA SER A 359 -7.94 8.91 16.20
C SER A 359 -6.51 8.51 16.59
N ALA A 360 -6.31 7.46 17.40
CA ALA A 360 -4.96 7.00 17.75
C ALA A 360 -4.19 6.46 16.53
N LEU A 361 -4.90 5.88 15.56
CA LEU A 361 -4.33 5.36 14.32
C LEU A 361 -4.05 6.47 13.31
N LEU A 362 -4.99 7.39 13.10
CA LEU A 362 -4.91 8.36 11.99
C LEU A 362 -4.64 9.82 12.37
N GLN A 363 -4.80 10.24 13.63
CA GLN A 363 -4.78 11.67 13.98
C GLN A 363 -3.86 12.04 15.16
N LYS A 364 -3.73 11.20 16.19
CA LYS A 364 -2.88 11.46 17.38
C LYS A 364 -1.40 11.19 17.09
N LEU A 365 -0.92 11.72 15.97
CA LEU A 365 0.43 11.57 15.43
C LEU A 365 0.97 12.94 14.99
N ASN A 366 2.28 13.11 15.04
CA ASN A 366 2.92 14.33 14.53
C ASN A 366 4.26 14.00 13.84
N ARG A 367 4.84 14.99 13.14
CA ARG A 367 6.10 14.83 12.42
C ARG A 367 7.24 14.31 13.32
N ASP A 368 7.22 14.68 14.59
CA ASP A 368 8.27 14.35 15.55
C ASP A 368 8.15 12.94 16.15
N THR A 369 6.99 12.27 16.01
CA THR A 369 6.79 10.86 16.39
C THR A 369 7.90 9.96 15.83
N LEU A 370 8.25 10.14 14.55
CA LEU A 370 9.38 9.46 13.89
C LEU A 370 10.58 10.38 13.62
N SER A 371 10.53 11.61 14.11
CA SER A 371 11.57 12.63 13.91
C SER A 371 11.91 12.81 12.42
N CYS A 372 10.88 12.86 11.57
CA CYS A 372 10.98 13.01 10.12
C CYS A 372 11.60 14.36 9.75
N ALA A 373 12.67 14.38 8.96
CA ALA A 373 13.39 15.61 8.63
C ALA A 373 13.91 15.61 7.19
N PHE A 374 13.82 16.77 6.55
CA PHE A 374 14.45 17.05 5.26
C PHE A 374 15.63 18.00 5.45
N LYS A 375 16.79 17.75 4.84
CA LYS A 375 18.00 18.57 5.02
C LYS A 375 18.84 18.64 3.75
N CYS A 376 19.46 19.80 3.52
CA CYS A 376 20.55 19.92 2.55
C CYS A 376 21.80 19.21 3.09
N SER A 377 22.45 18.45 2.23
CA SER A 377 23.67 17.68 2.57
C SER A 377 24.82 17.93 1.59
N TYR A 378 24.55 18.48 0.40
CA TYR A 378 25.59 18.78 -0.59
C TYR A 378 25.20 19.98 -1.46
N VAL A 379 26.18 20.81 -1.78
CA VAL A 379 26.03 21.97 -2.68
C VAL A 379 27.17 22.03 -3.70
N GLU A 380 26.93 22.55 -4.90
CA GLU A 380 27.98 22.89 -5.86
C GLU A 380 27.99 24.40 -6.10
N THR A 381 29.13 25.04 -5.80
CA THR A 381 29.36 26.48 -6.00
C THR A 381 30.65 26.67 -6.78
N ASN A 382 30.66 27.53 -7.80
CA ASN A 382 31.84 27.76 -8.65
C ASN A 382 32.44 26.45 -9.23
N GLY A 383 31.57 25.51 -9.61
CA GLY A 383 31.95 24.19 -10.13
C GLY A 383 32.57 23.24 -9.10
N LYS A 384 32.66 23.63 -7.82
CA LYS A 384 33.21 22.81 -6.72
C LYS A 384 32.09 22.30 -5.82
N GLY A 385 32.03 20.99 -5.64
CA GLY A 385 31.13 20.33 -4.70
C GLY A 385 31.63 20.43 -3.26
N MET A 386 30.71 20.66 -2.32
CA MET A 386 30.98 20.72 -0.89
C MET A 386 29.90 19.97 -0.10
N ASP A 387 30.36 19.13 0.83
CA ASP A 387 29.50 18.51 1.82
C ASP A 387 29.06 19.55 2.85
N VAL A 388 27.76 19.65 3.10
CA VAL A 388 27.18 20.57 4.09
C VAL A 388 26.38 19.80 5.12
N TYR A 389 26.30 20.34 6.33
CA TYR A 389 25.56 19.71 7.43
C TYR A 389 25.27 20.73 8.53
N LYS A 390 24.36 20.38 9.44
CA LYS A 390 24.17 21.07 10.72
C LYS A 390 24.56 20.16 11.87
N GLN A 391 25.20 20.72 12.88
CA GLN A 391 25.57 20.01 14.11
C GLN A 391 25.34 20.93 15.32
N PRO A 392 24.11 21.02 15.84
CA PRO A 392 23.81 21.88 16.97
C PRO A 392 24.52 21.38 18.24
N VAL A 393 25.32 22.24 18.86
CA VAL A 393 26.08 21.91 20.09
C VAL A 393 25.17 21.49 21.25
N THR A 394 23.98 22.06 21.33
CA THR A 394 23.01 21.81 22.41
C THR A 394 22.17 20.55 22.21
N ASP A 395 22.20 19.94 21.02
CA ASP A 395 21.38 18.77 20.70
C ASP A 395 22.05 17.92 19.60
N PRO A 396 22.99 17.03 19.97
CA PRO A 396 23.67 16.15 19.01
C PRO A 396 22.71 15.25 18.23
N SER A 397 21.52 14.94 18.76
CA SER A 397 20.51 14.15 18.05
C SER A 397 19.97 14.86 16.79
N LYS A 398 20.22 16.16 16.67
CA LYS A 398 19.84 16.96 15.51
C LYS A 398 20.91 17.07 14.43
N GLU A 399 22.08 16.45 14.59
CA GLU A 399 23.10 16.37 13.56
C GLU A 399 22.52 15.80 12.26
N SER A 400 22.92 16.36 11.12
CA SER A 400 22.51 15.91 9.78
C SER A 400 23.65 15.24 9.03
N LYS A 401 23.28 14.41 8.06
CA LYS A 401 24.20 13.72 7.17
C LYS A 401 24.93 14.67 6.23
N ARG A 402 26.06 14.20 5.69
CA ARG A 402 27.00 14.96 4.87
C ARG A 402 27.10 14.41 3.45
N GLY A 403 27.19 15.30 2.48
CA GLY A 403 27.49 14.99 1.09
C GLY A 403 26.39 14.27 0.33
N ARG A 404 26.77 13.66 -0.79
CA ARG A 404 25.88 12.81 -1.58
C ARG A 404 25.62 11.51 -0.82
N LEU A 405 24.35 11.10 -0.78
CA LEU A 405 23.91 9.96 0.00
C LEU A 405 23.49 8.79 -0.88
N SER A 406 23.80 7.58 -0.43
CA SER A 406 23.27 6.34 -1.01
C SER A 406 22.84 5.39 0.09
N LEU A 407 21.80 4.60 -0.17
CA LEU A 407 21.38 3.53 0.73
C LEU A 407 21.93 2.21 0.22
N ARG A 408 22.56 1.41 1.07
CA ARG A 408 23.05 0.07 0.71
C ARG A 408 22.69 -0.99 1.73
N ARG A 409 22.90 -2.24 1.33
CA ARG A 409 22.95 -3.38 2.24
C ARG A 409 24.41 -3.75 2.50
N ASN A 410 24.86 -3.70 3.75
CA ASN A 410 26.23 -4.06 4.10
C ASN A 410 26.43 -5.60 4.10
N SER A 411 27.67 -6.04 4.33
CA SER A 411 28.03 -7.47 4.33
C SER A 411 27.26 -8.30 5.37
N GLY A 412 26.78 -7.68 6.45
CA GLY A 412 25.92 -8.29 7.47
C GLY A 412 24.43 -8.32 7.10
N GLY A 413 24.05 -7.88 5.90
CA GLY A 413 22.66 -7.81 5.46
C GLY A 413 21.86 -6.63 6.02
N LEU A 414 22.50 -5.72 6.75
CA LEU A 414 21.86 -4.55 7.35
C LEU A 414 21.80 -3.38 6.36
N ILE A 415 20.72 -2.60 6.46
CA ILE A 415 20.52 -1.40 5.64
C ILE A 415 21.21 -0.21 6.32
N GLU A 416 22.09 0.47 5.57
CA GLU A 416 22.81 1.65 6.03
C GLU A 416 22.92 2.74 4.97
N THR A 417 23.02 3.98 5.41
CA THR A 417 23.28 5.14 4.56
C THR A 417 24.77 5.40 4.51
N VAL A 418 25.29 5.46 3.29
CA VAL A 418 26.65 5.89 3.01
C VAL A 418 26.62 7.37 2.66
N GLU A 419 27.53 8.12 3.27
CA GLU A 419 27.66 9.58 3.17
C GLU A 419 28.83 9.97 2.26
N SER A 420 28.94 11.26 1.94
CA SER A 420 30.09 11.83 1.20
C SER A 420 30.39 11.16 -0.15
N GLY A 421 29.36 10.63 -0.82
CA GLY A 421 29.50 10.01 -2.14
C GLY A 421 30.29 8.68 -2.16
N ALA A 422 30.55 8.07 -1.01
CA ALA A 422 31.33 6.82 -0.92
C ALA A 422 30.54 5.56 -1.34
N GLY A 423 29.31 5.71 -1.83
CA GLY A 423 28.48 4.61 -2.30
C GLY A 423 28.93 4.07 -3.67
N LYS A 424 28.85 2.75 -3.85
CA LYS A 424 29.11 2.11 -5.15
C LYS A 424 27.82 1.98 -5.97
N PRO A 425 27.85 2.13 -7.31
CA PRO A 425 26.66 2.02 -8.16
C PRO A 425 25.90 0.70 -8.02
N GLU A 426 26.59 -0.42 -7.86
CA GLU A 426 25.98 -1.75 -7.68
C GLU A 426 25.29 -1.96 -6.31
N GLU A 427 25.49 -1.07 -5.33
CA GLU A 427 25.01 -1.24 -3.95
C GLU A 427 23.74 -0.41 -3.64
N VAL A 428 23.21 0.36 -4.59
CA VAL A 428 22.22 1.43 -4.31
C VAL A 428 20.78 0.93 -4.28
N CYS A 429 20.16 0.97 -3.09
CA CYS A 429 18.73 0.68 -2.86
C CYS A 429 17.79 1.84 -3.19
N LEU A 430 18.31 3.02 -3.58
CA LEU A 430 17.52 4.17 -4.03
C LEU A 430 17.30 4.11 -5.54
N THR A 431 16.05 4.14 -5.97
CA THR A 431 15.66 4.13 -7.38
C THR A 431 15.23 5.51 -7.83
N TYR A 432 15.42 5.84 -9.11
CA TYR A 432 14.90 7.08 -9.68
C TYR A 432 13.39 7.00 -9.72
N VAL A 433 12.70 7.92 -9.05
CA VAL A 433 11.25 7.91 -9.02
C VAL A 433 10.71 9.01 -9.94
N ILE A 434 11.29 10.21 -9.89
CA ILE A 434 11.03 11.28 -10.85
C ILE A 434 12.32 11.86 -11.42
N ILE A 435 12.32 12.15 -12.72
CA ILE A 435 13.29 13.02 -13.38
C ILE A 435 12.53 14.06 -14.20
N ASN A 436 12.72 15.35 -13.91
CA ASN A 436 12.07 16.48 -14.58
C ASN A 436 10.55 16.31 -14.66
N GLN A 437 9.94 15.91 -13.54
CA GLN A 437 8.51 15.60 -13.40
C GLN A 437 7.99 14.45 -14.27
N LYS A 438 8.87 13.74 -14.97
CA LYS A 438 8.52 12.51 -15.65
C LYS A 438 8.67 11.34 -14.67
N PRO A 439 7.62 10.53 -14.51
CA PRO A 439 7.70 9.31 -13.73
C PRO A 439 8.73 8.35 -14.35
N VAL A 440 9.65 7.78 -13.54
CA VAL A 440 10.65 6.79 -14.00
C VAL A 440 10.37 5.40 -13.41
N VAL A 441 9.96 5.33 -12.15
CA VAL A 441 9.61 4.08 -11.44
C VAL A 441 8.28 4.29 -10.73
N TRP A 442 7.24 4.56 -11.50
CA TRP A 442 5.87 4.55 -11.01
C TRP A 442 5.12 3.55 -11.85
N LEU A 443 4.46 2.59 -11.20
CA LEU A 443 3.73 1.50 -11.84
C LEU A 443 4.65 0.38 -12.34
N ALA A 444 4.08 -0.83 -12.39
CA ALA A 444 4.64 -1.94 -13.16
C ALA A 444 5.12 -1.42 -14.52
N LEU A 445 6.26 -1.93 -14.99
CA LEU A 445 6.75 -1.65 -16.34
C LEU A 445 5.56 -1.73 -17.31
N PRO A 446 5.40 -0.78 -18.26
CA PRO A 446 4.30 -0.80 -19.20
C PRO A 446 4.24 -2.19 -19.84
N ALA A 447 3.13 -2.88 -19.59
CA ALA A 447 2.92 -4.21 -20.14
C ALA A 447 2.28 -4.02 -21.51
N ILE A 448 2.83 -4.69 -22.52
CA ILE A 448 2.16 -4.77 -23.81
C ILE A 448 1.24 -5.98 -23.76
N ALA A 449 -0.07 -5.75 -23.69
CA ALA A 449 -1.05 -6.82 -23.79
C ALA A 449 -1.28 -7.15 -25.26
N VAL A 450 -1.01 -8.40 -25.65
CA VAL A 450 -1.26 -8.89 -27.00
C VAL A 450 -2.67 -9.48 -27.05
N ILE A 451 -3.56 -8.79 -27.77
CA ILE A 451 -4.98 -9.15 -27.89
C ILE A 451 -5.37 -9.40 -29.34
N GLY A 452 -6.41 -10.19 -29.56
CA GLY A 452 -6.92 -10.46 -30.89
C GLY A 452 -7.72 -11.75 -30.96
N ASP A 453 -8.41 -11.94 -32.08
CA ASP A 453 -9.22 -13.12 -32.33
C ASP A 453 -8.40 -14.42 -32.22
N GLN A 454 -9.07 -15.53 -31.97
CA GLN A 454 -8.44 -16.84 -32.04
C GLN A 454 -7.72 -17.01 -33.40
N SER A 455 -6.49 -17.51 -33.37
CA SER A 455 -5.63 -17.68 -34.56
C SER A 455 -5.16 -16.40 -35.27
N SER A 456 -5.21 -15.23 -34.63
CA SER A 456 -4.74 -13.96 -35.21
C SER A 456 -3.22 -13.74 -35.23
N GLY A 457 -2.42 -14.79 -34.98
CA GLY A 457 -0.95 -14.72 -35.02
C GLY A 457 -0.26 -14.18 -33.75
N LYS A 458 -0.99 -14.00 -32.64
CA LYS A 458 -0.44 -13.51 -31.35
C LYS A 458 0.80 -14.28 -30.90
N SER A 459 0.69 -15.60 -30.78
CA SER A 459 1.80 -16.46 -30.34
C SER A 459 2.98 -16.39 -31.31
N SER A 460 2.74 -16.21 -32.62
CA SER A 460 3.83 -16.05 -33.60
C SER A 460 4.60 -14.74 -33.41
N VAL A 461 3.93 -13.65 -33.05
CA VAL A 461 4.59 -12.38 -32.69
C VAL A 461 5.44 -12.55 -31.43
N LEU A 462 4.89 -13.24 -30.42
CA LEU A 462 5.59 -13.49 -29.16
C LEU A 462 6.81 -14.40 -29.36
N GLU A 463 6.69 -15.47 -30.13
CA GLU A 463 7.80 -16.37 -30.48
C GLU A 463 8.91 -15.62 -31.24
N ALA A 464 8.54 -14.74 -32.19
CA ALA A 464 9.51 -13.95 -32.95
C ALA A 464 10.31 -12.98 -32.05
N LEU A 465 9.68 -12.42 -31.01
CA LEU A 465 10.34 -11.52 -30.07
C LEU A 465 11.16 -12.25 -29.00
N SER A 466 10.70 -13.42 -28.58
CA SER A 466 11.26 -14.16 -27.44
C SER A 466 12.26 -15.24 -27.81
N GLY A 467 12.24 -15.71 -29.06
CA GLY A 467 13.09 -16.81 -29.52
C GLY A 467 12.76 -18.16 -28.88
N VAL A 468 11.60 -18.29 -28.21
CA VAL A 468 11.13 -19.54 -27.60
C VAL A 468 9.80 -19.97 -28.21
N ALA A 469 9.59 -21.27 -28.38
CA ALA A 469 8.33 -21.80 -28.89
C ALA A 469 7.24 -21.72 -27.83
N LEU A 470 6.05 -21.26 -28.22
CA LEU A 470 4.87 -21.23 -27.36
C LEU A 470 3.88 -22.34 -27.78
N PRO A 471 2.97 -22.76 -26.89
CA PRO A 471 2.00 -23.79 -27.23
C PRO A 471 1.19 -23.47 -28.48
N ARG A 472 1.05 -24.46 -29.37
CA ARG A 472 0.21 -24.43 -30.59
C ARG A 472 -0.80 -25.58 -30.59
N GLY A 473 -1.97 -25.39 -31.19
CA GLY A 473 -3.00 -26.42 -31.26
C GLY A 473 -4.34 -25.92 -31.79
N ASN A 474 -5.32 -26.81 -31.82
CA ASN A 474 -6.70 -26.48 -32.19
C ASN A 474 -7.49 -26.01 -30.96
N GLY A 475 -8.35 -24.99 -31.11
CA GLY A 475 -9.11 -24.40 -30.00
C GLY A 475 -8.40 -23.24 -29.29
N ILE A 476 -8.82 -22.93 -28.07
CA ILE A 476 -8.19 -21.89 -27.24
C ILE A 476 -6.88 -22.47 -26.69
N VAL A 477 -5.76 -22.07 -27.27
CA VAL A 477 -4.44 -22.60 -26.92
C VAL A 477 -3.86 -21.88 -25.70
N THR A 478 -3.92 -20.54 -25.68
CA THR A 478 -3.64 -19.71 -24.50
C THR A 478 -4.87 -19.70 -23.60
N ARG A 479 -4.87 -20.48 -22.52
CA ARG A 479 -6.01 -20.64 -21.58
C ARG A 479 -5.87 -19.80 -20.31
N CYS A 480 -4.67 -19.32 -20.04
CA CYS A 480 -4.34 -18.43 -18.93
C CYS A 480 -3.55 -17.24 -19.47
N PRO A 481 -3.68 -16.03 -18.88
CA PRO A 481 -2.75 -14.95 -19.15
C PRO A 481 -1.29 -15.40 -18.95
N LEU A 482 -0.43 -15.14 -19.94
CA LEU A 482 1.00 -15.44 -19.87
C LEU A 482 1.81 -14.14 -19.86
N GLU A 483 2.44 -13.84 -18.74
CA GLU A 483 3.37 -12.73 -18.60
C GLU A 483 4.78 -13.18 -18.98
N LEU A 484 5.23 -12.75 -20.16
CA LEU A 484 6.54 -13.05 -20.72
C LEU A 484 7.50 -11.88 -20.46
N LYS A 485 8.43 -12.08 -19.54
CA LYS A 485 9.48 -11.11 -19.16
C LYS A 485 10.78 -11.45 -19.89
N MET A 486 11.20 -10.60 -20.81
CA MET A 486 12.43 -10.77 -21.59
C MET A 486 13.48 -9.79 -21.08
N LYS A 487 14.69 -10.31 -20.87
CA LYS A 487 15.84 -9.50 -20.46
C LYS A 487 17.04 -9.80 -21.34
N ARG A 488 17.59 -8.76 -21.96
CA ARG A 488 18.80 -8.87 -22.78
C ARG A 488 20.01 -9.10 -21.88
N THR A 489 20.83 -10.09 -22.24
CA THR A 489 22.09 -10.39 -21.56
C THR A 489 23.30 -9.97 -22.39
N LYS A 490 24.49 -9.98 -21.78
CA LYS A 490 25.74 -9.68 -22.51
C LYS A 490 26.02 -10.80 -23.52
N ALA A 491 26.63 -10.44 -24.66
CA ALA A 491 27.07 -11.40 -25.67
C ALA A 491 27.92 -12.52 -25.02
N GLY A 492 27.59 -13.78 -25.33
CA GLY A 492 28.25 -14.97 -24.79
C GLY A 492 27.64 -15.54 -23.50
N GLN A 493 26.66 -14.89 -22.88
CA GLN A 493 25.90 -15.50 -21.77
C GLN A 493 24.89 -16.54 -22.29
N LYS A 494 24.80 -17.68 -21.60
CA LYS A 494 23.86 -18.75 -21.93
C LYS A 494 22.42 -18.31 -21.65
N TRP A 495 21.49 -18.85 -22.44
CA TRP A 495 20.06 -18.70 -22.21
C TRP A 495 19.67 -19.20 -20.81
N SER A 496 18.76 -18.51 -20.15
CA SER A 496 18.13 -19.01 -18.93
C SER A 496 16.65 -18.64 -18.90
N GLY A 497 15.83 -19.50 -18.31
CA GLY A 497 14.41 -19.28 -18.12
C GLY A 497 13.97 -19.55 -16.70
N LYS A 498 12.85 -18.97 -16.28
CA LYS A 498 12.17 -19.27 -15.02
C LYS A 498 10.67 -19.17 -15.23
N ILE A 499 9.95 -20.25 -14.95
CA ILE A 499 8.48 -20.27 -14.98
C ILE A 499 7.93 -20.25 -13.54
N LYS A 500 6.85 -19.48 -13.33
CA LYS A 500 6.16 -19.34 -12.05
C LYS A 500 4.65 -19.28 -12.23
N TYR A 501 3.91 -19.93 -11.34
CA TYR A 501 2.46 -19.82 -11.20
C TYR A 501 2.06 -20.28 -9.79
N ARG A 502 1.13 -19.57 -9.12
CA ARG A 502 0.84 -19.76 -7.69
C ARG A 502 2.14 -19.77 -6.86
N ASP A 503 2.35 -20.79 -6.03
CA ASP A 503 3.56 -21.00 -5.23
C ASP A 503 4.63 -21.84 -5.94
N TYR A 504 4.37 -22.28 -7.18
CA TYR A 504 5.31 -23.08 -7.97
C TYR A 504 6.34 -22.19 -8.70
N SER A 505 7.61 -22.60 -8.67
CA SER A 505 8.70 -21.95 -9.40
C SER A 505 9.70 -22.98 -9.88
N GLU A 506 10.09 -22.91 -11.14
CA GLU A 506 11.09 -23.81 -11.74
C GLU A 506 12.04 -23.04 -12.66
N ASP A 507 13.34 -23.36 -12.57
CA ASP A 507 14.39 -22.86 -13.46
C ASP A 507 14.45 -23.72 -14.73
N LEU A 508 14.51 -23.08 -15.89
CA LEU A 508 14.60 -23.73 -17.21
C LEU A 508 16.01 -23.54 -17.78
N GLY A 509 16.61 -24.63 -18.25
CA GLY A 509 17.97 -24.62 -18.81
C GLY A 509 18.02 -24.38 -20.31
N LYS A 510 16.95 -24.73 -21.04
CA LYS A 510 16.89 -24.63 -22.51
C LYS A 510 15.55 -24.08 -23.01
N PRO A 511 15.54 -23.33 -24.13
CA PRO A 511 14.31 -22.85 -24.78
C PRO A 511 13.28 -23.95 -25.09
N ALA A 512 13.75 -25.15 -25.43
CA ALA A 512 12.90 -26.27 -25.83
C ALA A 512 11.96 -26.77 -24.71
N GLU A 513 12.24 -26.43 -23.45
CA GLU A 513 11.43 -26.83 -22.30
C GLU A 513 10.18 -25.94 -22.14
N VAL A 514 10.14 -24.76 -22.77
CA VAL A 514 9.13 -23.74 -22.51
C VAL A 514 7.70 -24.19 -22.85
N ASP A 515 7.46 -24.76 -24.04
CA ASP A 515 6.12 -25.19 -24.48
C ASP A 515 5.51 -26.21 -23.51
N GLU A 516 6.26 -27.28 -23.20
CA GLU A 516 5.80 -28.34 -22.30
C GLU A 516 5.44 -27.79 -20.92
N LYS A 517 6.26 -26.87 -20.39
CA LYS A 517 6.07 -26.28 -19.06
C LYS A 517 4.88 -25.34 -19.00
N ILE A 518 4.66 -24.54 -20.05
CA ILE A 518 3.45 -23.70 -20.15
C ILE A 518 2.22 -24.60 -20.23
N ARG A 519 2.22 -25.68 -21.02
CA ARG A 519 1.07 -26.61 -21.09
C ARG A 519 0.73 -27.22 -19.74
N LYS A 520 1.73 -27.71 -19.01
CA LYS A 520 1.57 -28.23 -17.65
C LYS A 520 0.99 -27.17 -16.71
N ALA A 521 1.51 -25.94 -16.76
CA ALA A 521 0.97 -24.84 -15.97
C ALA A 521 -0.50 -24.54 -16.30
N GLN A 522 -0.85 -24.47 -17.58
CA GLN A 522 -2.25 -24.25 -18.01
C GLN A 522 -3.19 -25.38 -17.57
N GLU A 523 -2.75 -26.64 -17.60
CA GLU A 523 -3.55 -27.76 -17.10
C GLU A 523 -3.79 -27.69 -15.59
N VAL A 524 -2.80 -27.23 -14.83
CA VAL A 524 -2.93 -27.03 -13.37
C VAL A 524 -3.89 -25.87 -13.07
N LEU A 525 -3.84 -24.78 -13.83
CA LEU A 525 -4.60 -23.56 -13.56
C LEU A 525 -6.02 -23.55 -14.14
N ALA A 526 -6.20 -24.10 -15.34
CA ALA A 526 -7.48 -24.10 -16.08
C ALA A 526 -8.14 -25.48 -16.16
N GLY A 527 -7.49 -26.52 -15.63
CA GLY A 527 -7.96 -27.90 -15.66
C GLY A 527 -7.67 -28.63 -16.98
N LYS A 528 -8.06 -29.92 -17.05
CA LYS A 528 -7.87 -30.78 -18.23
C LYS A 528 -8.87 -30.52 -19.38
N GLY A 529 -9.84 -29.62 -19.18
CA GLY A 529 -10.89 -29.29 -20.15
C GLY A 529 -10.56 -28.09 -21.05
N CYS A 530 -11.57 -27.54 -21.74
CA CYS A 530 -11.40 -26.39 -22.63
C CYS A 530 -11.65 -25.02 -21.96
N GLY A 531 -11.59 -24.96 -20.62
CA GLY A 531 -11.82 -23.74 -19.85
C GLY A 531 -10.64 -22.77 -19.86
N ILE A 532 -10.88 -21.55 -19.36
CA ILE A 532 -9.84 -20.53 -19.15
C ILE A 532 -9.70 -20.24 -17.65
N SER A 533 -8.57 -19.66 -17.26
CA SER A 533 -8.34 -19.20 -15.88
C SER A 533 -7.89 -17.74 -15.86
N HIS A 534 -8.27 -17.02 -14.81
CA HIS A 534 -7.80 -15.65 -14.53
C HIS A 534 -6.41 -15.61 -13.90
N GLU A 535 -5.86 -16.76 -13.51
CA GLU A 535 -4.55 -16.86 -12.88
C GLU A 535 -3.40 -16.70 -13.90
N LEU A 536 -2.36 -15.97 -13.49
CA LEU A 536 -1.23 -15.59 -14.34
C LEU A 536 -0.12 -16.66 -14.33
N ILE A 537 0.40 -16.99 -15.50
CA ILE A 537 1.67 -17.72 -15.65
C ILE A 537 2.75 -16.66 -15.93
N SER A 538 3.83 -16.63 -15.14
CA SER A 538 4.97 -15.73 -15.35
C SER A 538 6.15 -16.53 -15.90
N LEU A 539 6.62 -16.17 -17.08
CA LEU A 539 7.80 -16.74 -17.73
C LEU A 539 8.86 -15.64 -17.89
N ALA A 540 9.95 -15.74 -17.15
CA ALA A 540 11.11 -14.87 -17.32
C ALA A 540 12.17 -15.58 -18.17
N ILE A 541 12.64 -14.94 -19.24
CA ILE A 541 13.72 -15.44 -20.09
C ILE A 541 14.83 -14.40 -20.22
N ALA A 542 16.07 -14.88 -20.32
CA ALA A 542 17.25 -14.04 -20.48
C ALA A 542 18.14 -14.59 -21.61
N SER A 543 18.45 -13.75 -22.60
CA SER A 543 19.25 -14.13 -23.78
C SER A 543 19.94 -12.92 -24.42
N PRO A 544 21.08 -13.07 -25.12
CA PRO A 544 21.73 -11.95 -25.82
C PRO A 544 20.92 -11.39 -27.00
N ASP A 545 20.06 -12.24 -27.57
CA ASP A 545 19.36 -12.01 -28.85
C ASP A 545 17.90 -11.53 -28.69
N ILE A 546 17.47 -11.25 -27.46
CA ILE A 546 16.10 -10.79 -27.15
C ILE A 546 16.10 -9.34 -26.65
N PRO A 547 15.01 -8.57 -26.83
CA PRO A 547 14.89 -7.23 -26.27
C PRO A 547 14.61 -7.25 -24.76
N ASP A 548 14.87 -6.12 -24.09
CA ASP A 548 14.36 -5.86 -22.75
C ASP A 548 12.89 -5.44 -22.86
N LEU A 549 11.96 -6.38 -22.66
CA LEU A 549 10.53 -6.15 -22.88
C LEU A 549 9.67 -7.10 -22.04
N THR A 550 8.48 -6.65 -21.61
CA THR A 550 7.46 -7.51 -20.98
C THR A 550 6.18 -7.50 -21.80
N LEU A 551 5.72 -8.69 -22.20
CA LEU A 551 4.51 -8.90 -22.97
C LEU A 551 3.53 -9.74 -22.15
N ILE A 552 2.23 -9.48 -22.30
CA ILE A 552 1.17 -10.31 -21.73
C ILE A 552 0.41 -10.94 -22.89
N ASP A 553 0.53 -12.25 -23.08
CA ASP A 553 -0.33 -13.01 -23.99
C ASP A 553 -1.67 -13.24 -23.31
N LEU A 554 -2.75 -12.93 -24.01
CA LEU A 554 -4.11 -13.16 -23.52
C LEU A 554 -4.83 -14.19 -24.39
N PRO A 555 -5.76 -14.97 -23.82
CA PRO A 555 -6.60 -15.88 -24.59
C PRO A 555 -7.24 -15.20 -25.80
N GLY A 556 -7.19 -15.87 -26.95
CA GLY A 556 -7.78 -15.35 -28.18
C GLY A 556 -9.31 -15.28 -28.07
N ILE A 557 -9.91 -14.20 -28.57
CA ILE A 557 -11.38 -14.03 -28.52
C ILE A 557 -12.02 -15.13 -29.37
N ALA A 558 -12.77 -16.02 -28.72
CA ALA A 558 -13.54 -17.06 -29.36
C ALA A 558 -14.95 -16.53 -29.67
N ARG A 559 -15.33 -16.52 -30.96
CA ARG A 559 -16.66 -16.05 -31.41
C ARG A 559 -17.73 -17.14 -31.37
N VAL A 560 -17.32 -18.41 -31.48
CA VAL A 560 -18.21 -19.59 -31.45
C VAL A 560 -17.61 -20.62 -30.51
N ALA A 561 -18.40 -21.13 -29.57
CA ALA A 561 -17.99 -22.20 -28.68
C ALA A 561 -17.84 -23.51 -29.47
N VAL A 562 -16.70 -24.18 -29.33
CA VAL A 562 -16.49 -25.53 -29.89
C VAL A 562 -16.84 -26.61 -28.86
N LYS A 563 -17.00 -27.86 -29.31
CA LYS A 563 -17.41 -29.00 -28.49
C LYS A 563 -16.56 -29.11 -27.22
N GLY A 564 -17.19 -28.98 -26.04
CA GLY A 564 -16.53 -29.04 -24.72
C GLY A 564 -16.20 -27.68 -24.08
N GLN A 565 -16.50 -26.56 -24.74
CA GLN A 565 -16.43 -25.22 -24.14
C GLN A 565 -17.80 -24.75 -23.62
N PRO A 566 -17.85 -23.93 -22.55
CA PRO A 566 -19.08 -23.26 -22.14
C PRO A 566 -19.64 -22.36 -23.25
N GLU A 567 -20.97 -22.26 -23.37
CA GLU A 567 -21.62 -21.39 -24.38
C GLU A 567 -21.20 -19.91 -24.21
N ASN A 568 -20.94 -19.47 -22.98
CA ASN A 568 -20.53 -18.10 -22.65
C ASN A 568 -19.00 -17.89 -22.67
N ILE A 569 -18.21 -18.82 -23.22
CA ILE A 569 -16.73 -18.74 -23.20
C ILE A 569 -16.20 -17.44 -23.81
N GLY A 570 -16.83 -16.93 -24.87
CA GLY A 570 -16.47 -15.66 -25.50
C GLY A 570 -16.60 -14.47 -24.54
N GLU A 571 -17.64 -14.43 -23.71
CA GLU A 571 -17.84 -13.39 -22.70
C GLU A 571 -16.86 -13.53 -21.52
N GLN A 572 -16.54 -14.76 -21.12
CA GLN A 572 -15.49 -14.99 -20.11
C GLN A 572 -14.13 -14.46 -20.58
N ILE A 573 -13.75 -14.74 -21.83
CA ILE A 573 -12.51 -14.24 -22.44
C ILE A 573 -12.50 -12.72 -22.52
N LYS A 574 -13.59 -12.09 -22.98
CA LYS A 574 -13.70 -10.63 -23.02
C LYS A 574 -13.56 -10.01 -21.63
N THR A 575 -14.20 -10.62 -20.63
CA THR A 575 -14.12 -10.17 -19.23
C THR A 575 -12.69 -10.25 -18.71
N LEU A 576 -12.02 -11.38 -18.93
CA LEU A 576 -10.58 -11.54 -18.63
C LEU A 576 -9.75 -10.46 -19.33
N ILE A 577 -9.88 -10.29 -20.65
CA ILE A 577 -9.12 -9.31 -21.42
C ILE A 577 -9.30 -7.90 -20.85
N ARG A 578 -10.54 -7.50 -20.53
CA ARG A 578 -10.86 -6.19 -19.93
C ARG A 578 -10.10 -5.94 -18.64
N THR A 579 -9.81 -6.96 -17.83
CA THR A 579 -9.02 -6.79 -16.59
C THR A 579 -7.58 -6.34 -16.85
N PHE A 580 -7.04 -6.58 -18.05
CA PHE A 580 -5.70 -6.17 -18.46
C PHE A 580 -5.72 -4.88 -19.27
N ILE A 581 -6.56 -4.79 -20.31
CA ILE A 581 -6.53 -3.68 -21.27
C ILE A 581 -7.14 -2.37 -20.74
N ALA A 582 -7.90 -2.41 -19.64
CA ALA A 582 -8.47 -1.22 -19.00
C ALA A 582 -7.46 -0.46 -18.13
N LYS A 583 -6.27 -1.03 -17.87
CA LYS A 583 -5.22 -0.38 -17.09
C LYS A 583 -4.55 0.72 -17.91
N GLN A 584 -4.41 1.92 -17.36
CA GLN A 584 -3.81 3.07 -18.07
C GLN A 584 -2.37 2.83 -18.53
N GLU A 585 -1.65 1.95 -17.83
CA GLU A 585 -0.26 1.57 -18.09
C GLU A 585 -0.09 0.44 -19.13
N THR A 586 -1.18 -0.08 -19.71
CA THR A 586 -1.13 -1.18 -20.69
C THR A 586 -1.17 -0.65 -22.12
N ILE A 587 -0.20 -1.08 -22.93
CA ILE A 587 -0.20 -0.83 -24.38
C ILE A 587 -0.90 -2.02 -25.05
N ASN A 588 -1.97 -1.77 -25.78
CA ASN A 588 -2.74 -2.84 -26.43
C ASN A 588 -2.19 -3.09 -27.84
N LEU A 589 -1.55 -4.24 -28.03
CA LEU A 589 -1.12 -4.73 -29.34
C LEU A 589 -2.20 -5.65 -29.91
N VAL A 590 -2.92 -5.17 -30.93
CA VAL A 590 -4.04 -5.90 -31.53
C VAL A 590 -3.57 -6.69 -32.75
N GLY A 591 -3.67 -8.02 -32.70
CA GLY A 591 -3.44 -8.90 -33.85
C GLY A 591 -4.75 -9.22 -34.57
N GLY A 592 -4.85 -8.82 -35.84
CA GLY A 592 -5.99 -9.09 -36.74
C GLY A 592 -6.31 -7.92 -37.69
N SER A 593 -6.91 -8.21 -38.84
CA SER A 593 -7.52 -7.20 -39.72
C SER A 593 -8.76 -6.60 -39.03
N LEU A 594 -8.80 -5.27 -38.90
CA LEU A 594 -9.92 -4.51 -38.35
C LEU A 594 -11.25 -4.84 -39.06
#